data_AF-A0A1I0C9J6-F1
#
_entry.id   AF-A0A1I0C9J6-F1
#
_cell.length_a   1.000
_cell.length_b   1.000
_cell.length_c   1.000
_cell.angle_alpha   90.00
_cell.angle_beta   90.00
_cell.angle_gamma   90.00
#
_symmetry.space_group_name_H-M   'P 1'
#
loop_
_entity.id
_entity.type
_entity.pdbx_description
1 polymer ?
#
loop_
_entity_poly.entity_id
_entity_poly.type
_entity_poly.pdbx_seq_one_letter_code
_entity_poly.pdbx_strand_id
1 'polypeptide(L)'
;EGQNFYINKYIPVDYKRQILGKIIPGILLSTLGLLMILTIVAVAVRLPIYLALLVFLLGMVGIVFNSMIGMIFDLFSPKLVWDNEQKAVKQNLNSLFHIILSTVIIGGNVFLVVKLKSSLFVTTGLLVAIYLCLSYVLYKYLTIKGVEVYSNIGE
;
A
#
# COMPACT_ATOMS: atom_id res chain seq x y z
N GLU A 1 -0.96 18.72 -9.43
CA GLU A 1 -1.85 17.53 -9.58
C GLU A 1 -3.22 17.95 -10.06
N GLY A 2 -4.01 17.03 -10.63
CA GLY A 2 -5.10 17.38 -11.53
C GLY A 2 -4.57 17.88 -12.88
N GLN A 3 -5.18 18.90 -13.47
CA GLN A 3 -4.75 19.49 -14.75
C GLN A 3 -3.29 20.01 -14.72
N ASN A 4 -2.78 20.37 -13.55
CA ASN A 4 -1.40 20.83 -13.34
C ASN A 4 -0.40 19.69 -13.09
N PHE A 5 -0.61 18.50 -13.67
CA PHE A 5 0.35 17.39 -13.53
C PHE A 5 1.67 17.67 -14.25
N TYR A 6 1.63 18.43 -15.35
CA TYR A 6 2.80 18.79 -16.16
C TYR A 6 3.93 19.43 -15.34
N ILE A 7 3.61 20.15 -14.25
CA ILE A 7 4.60 20.78 -13.36
C ILE A 7 5.59 19.75 -12.80
N ASN A 8 5.15 18.52 -12.53
CA ASN A 8 6.01 17.46 -12.00
C ASN A 8 7.16 17.08 -12.95
N LYS A 9 7.02 17.37 -14.26
CA LYS A 9 8.07 17.16 -15.27
C LYS A 9 9.18 18.20 -15.22
N TYR A 10 8.92 19.39 -14.65
CA TYR A 10 9.89 20.48 -14.53
C TYR A 10 10.64 20.46 -13.19
N ILE A 11 10.22 19.62 -12.25
CA ILE A 11 10.89 19.46 -10.97
C ILE A 11 12.21 18.71 -11.22
N PRO A 12 13.38 19.24 -10.76
CA PRO A 12 14.69 18.64 -10.99
C PRO A 12 14.94 17.44 -10.05
N VAL A 13 14.01 16.50 -10.02
CA VAL A 13 14.05 15.30 -9.18
C VAL A 13 13.64 14.10 -10.02
N ASP A 14 14.44 13.03 -9.97
CA ASP A 14 14.15 11.79 -10.69
C ASP A 14 12.72 11.29 -10.42
N TYR A 15 12.01 10.85 -11.45
CA TYR A 15 10.64 10.30 -11.32
C TYR A 15 10.56 9.16 -10.31
N LYS A 16 11.59 8.33 -10.20
CA LYS A 16 11.69 7.31 -9.14
C LYS A 16 11.57 7.92 -7.74
N ARG A 17 12.29 9.01 -7.47
CA ARG A 17 12.26 9.69 -6.17
C ARG A 17 10.91 10.39 -5.95
N GLN A 18 10.30 10.93 -6.99
CA GLN A 18 8.96 11.51 -6.91
C GLN A 18 7.91 10.45 -6.54
N ILE A 19 7.93 9.28 -7.20
CA ILE A 19 7.03 8.15 -6.90
C ILE A 19 7.24 7.65 -5.46
N LEU A 20 8.49 7.41 -5.06
CA LEU A 20 8.79 6.96 -3.69
C LEU A 20 8.38 8.01 -2.64
N GLY A 21 8.59 9.30 -2.95
CA GLY A 21 8.17 10.40 -2.11
C GLY A 21 6.66 10.45 -1.88
N LYS A 22 5.86 10.00 -2.85
CA LYS A 22 4.39 9.88 -2.70
C LYS A 22 3.95 8.68 -1.87
N ILE A 23 4.73 7.61 -1.84
CA ILE A 23 4.42 6.40 -1.06
C ILE A 23 4.66 6.63 0.44
N ILE A 24 5.71 7.38 0.81
CA ILE A 24 6.14 7.57 2.21
C ILE A 24 5.03 8.12 3.12
N PRO A 25 4.29 9.21 2.77
CA PRO A 25 3.19 9.71 3.58
C PRO A 25 2.12 8.65 3.85
N GLY A 26 1.79 7.84 2.83
CA GLY A 26 0.83 6.75 2.94
C GLY A 26 1.28 5.69 3.95
N ILE A 27 2.57 5.33 3.94
CA ILE A 27 3.15 4.40 4.91
C ILE A 27 3.08 5.00 6.32
N LEU A 28 3.51 6.25 6.50
CA LEU A 28 3.53 6.92 7.81
C LEU A 28 2.13 7.00 8.45
N LEU A 29 1.14 7.46 7.68
CA LEU A 29 -0.24 7.56 8.16
C LEU A 29 -0.83 6.18 8.48
N SER A 30 -0.54 5.17 7.64
CA SER A 30 -1.00 3.81 7.88
C SER A 30 -0.35 3.17 9.10
N THR A 31 0.94 3.43 9.35
CA THR A 31 1.65 2.97 10.55
C THR A 31 1.06 3.61 11.81
N LEU A 32 0.75 4.91 11.79
CA LEU A 32 0.06 5.56 12.91
C LEU A 32 -1.32 4.93 13.17
N GLY A 33 -2.09 4.68 12.11
CA GLY A 33 -3.38 3.97 12.21
C GLY A 33 -3.24 2.56 12.80
N LEU A 34 -2.22 1.81 12.36
CA LEU A 34 -1.90 0.49 12.91
C LEU A 34 -1.57 0.57 14.40
N LEU A 35 -0.72 1.51 14.81
CA LEU A 35 -0.34 1.68 16.22
C LEU A 35 -1.56 2.05 17.09
N MET A 36 -2.44 2.92 16.61
CA MET A 36 -3.66 3.28 17.32
C MET A 36 -4.57 2.07 17.52
N ILE A 37 -4.91 1.36 16.45
CA ILE A 37 -5.80 0.19 16.51
C ILE A 37 -5.16 -0.92 17.35
N LEU A 38 -3.87 -1.20 17.15
CA LEU A 38 -3.16 -2.24 17.89
C LEU A 38 -3.15 -1.94 19.38
N THR A 39 -2.97 -0.68 19.78
CA THR A 39 -3.00 -0.26 21.19
C THR A 39 -4.38 -0.48 21.80
N ILE A 40 -5.44 -0.05 21.09
CA ILE A 40 -6.83 -0.24 21.53
C ILE A 40 -7.13 -1.73 21.73
N VAL A 41 -6.80 -2.56 20.74
CA VAL A 41 -7.04 -4.01 20.79
C VAL A 41 -6.18 -4.68 21.87
N ALA A 42 -4.93 -4.26 22.02
CA ALA A 42 -4.04 -4.81 23.03
C ALA A 42 -4.56 -4.59 24.45
N VAL A 43 -5.13 -3.42 24.74
CA VAL A 43 -5.74 -3.12 26.03
C VAL A 43 -7.09 -3.81 26.20
N ALA A 44 -7.97 -3.71 25.20
CA ALA A 44 -9.35 -4.23 25.29
C ALA A 44 -9.39 -5.76 25.44
N VAL A 45 -8.52 -6.48 24.73
CA VAL A 45 -8.49 -7.95 24.70
C VAL A 45 -7.38 -8.52 25.59
N ARG A 46 -6.58 -7.66 26.25
CA ARG A 46 -5.38 -8.05 27.02
C ARG A 46 -4.43 -8.91 26.19
N LEU A 47 -4.10 -8.41 24.99
CA LEU A 47 -3.31 -9.15 24.03
C LEU A 47 -1.89 -9.37 24.59
N PRO A 48 -1.37 -10.61 24.57
CA PRO A 48 -0.01 -10.87 25.03
C PRO A 48 1.01 -10.18 24.11
N ILE A 49 2.11 -9.71 24.71
CA ILE A 49 3.10 -8.86 24.02
C ILE A 49 3.69 -9.49 22.76
N TYR A 50 3.89 -10.82 22.77
CA TYR A 50 4.42 -11.53 21.60
C TYR A 50 3.45 -11.50 20.41
N LEU A 51 2.13 -11.57 20.65
CA LEU A 51 1.14 -11.44 19.58
C LEU A 51 1.09 -10.01 19.05
N ALA A 52 1.14 -9.01 19.93
CA ALA A 52 1.19 -7.61 19.52
C ALA A 52 2.40 -7.33 18.61
N LEU A 53 3.57 -7.87 18.96
CA LEU A 53 4.79 -7.71 18.17
C LEU A 53 4.70 -8.42 16.81
N LEU A 54 4.12 -9.62 16.76
CA LEU A 54 3.90 -10.33 15.49
C LEU A 54 2.91 -9.60 14.57
N VAL A 55 1.82 -9.06 15.13
CA VAL A 55 0.85 -8.25 14.39
C VAL A 55 1.50 -6.98 13.87
N PHE A 56 2.31 -6.31 14.68
CA PHE A 56 3.03 -5.11 14.27
C PHE A 56 4.00 -5.39 13.12
N LEU A 57 4.84 -6.43 13.23
CA LEU A 57 5.79 -6.82 12.18
C LEU A 57 5.08 -7.16 10.87
N LEU A 58 4.06 -8.03 10.93
CA LEU A 58 3.30 -8.41 9.74
C LEU A 58 2.56 -7.19 9.15
N GLY A 59 1.99 -6.35 10.00
CA GLY A 59 1.30 -5.13 9.61
C GLY A 59 2.22 -4.13 8.91
N MET A 60 3.45 -3.94 9.38
CA MET A 60 4.42 -3.05 8.74
C MET A 60 4.76 -3.49 7.32
N VAL A 61 5.03 -4.77 7.10
CA VAL A 61 5.31 -5.29 5.75
C VAL A 61 4.06 -5.20 4.87
N GLY A 62 2.88 -5.51 5.43
CA GLY A 62 1.60 -5.37 4.74
C GLY A 62 1.30 -3.93 4.32
N ILE A 63 1.61 -2.94 5.16
CA ILE A 63 1.46 -1.51 4.85
C ILE A 63 2.34 -1.13 3.66
N VAL A 64 3.63 -1.47 3.69
CA VAL A 64 4.56 -1.16 2.59
C VAL A 64 4.05 -1.74 1.27
N PHE A 65 3.67 -3.02 1.28
CA PHE A 65 3.09 -3.70 0.13
C PHE A 65 1.82 -3.00 -0.38
N ASN A 66 0.88 -2.71 0.52
CA ASN A 66 -0.41 -2.12 0.16
C ASN A 66 -0.28 -0.69 -0.38
N SER A 67 0.64 0.11 0.18
CA SER A 67 0.94 1.46 -0.31
C SER A 67 1.56 1.43 -1.71
N MET A 68 2.40 0.43 -2.03
CA MET A 68 2.91 0.25 -3.39
C MET A 68 1.82 -0.15 -4.38
N ILE A 69 0.88 -1.02 -3.98
CA ILE A 69 -0.29 -1.35 -4.82
C ILE A 69 -1.13 -0.11 -5.10
N GLY A 70 -1.42 0.70 -4.08
CA GLY A 70 -2.16 1.96 -4.24
C GLY A 70 -1.49 2.88 -5.26
N MET A 71 -0.17 3.05 -5.14
CA MET A 71 0.61 3.82 -6.09
C MET A 71 0.51 3.29 -7.52
N ILE A 72 0.47 1.97 -7.72
CA ILE A 72 0.30 1.39 -9.07
C ILE A 72 -1.05 1.79 -9.64
N PHE A 73 -2.15 1.67 -8.90
CA PHE A 73 -3.44 2.10 -9.41
C PHE A 73 -3.47 3.59 -9.74
N ASP A 74 -2.87 4.43 -8.88
CA ASP A 74 -2.79 5.87 -9.11
C ASP A 74 -1.96 6.24 -10.34
N LEU A 75 -0.90 5.48 -10.65
CA LEU A 75 -0.06 5.70 -11.81
C LEU A 75 -0.70 5.25 -13.13
N PHE A 76 -1.37 4.10 -13.13
CA PHE A 76 -1.85 3.48 -14.37
C PHE A 76 -3.21 4.00 -14.84
N SER A 77 -4.01 4.61 -13.96
CA SER A 77 -5.25 5.27 -14.35
C SER A 77 -5.38 6.64 -13.66
N PRO A 78 -4.48 7.60 -13.97
CA PRO A 78 -4.44 8.87 -13.26
C PRO A 78 -5.67 9.70 -13.61
N LYS A 79 -6.47 10.03 -12.60
CA LYS A 79 -7.61 10.94 -12.80
C LYS A 79 -7.14 12.39 -12.77
N LEU A 80 -6.75 12.91 -13.93
CA LEU A 80 -6.20 14.26 -14.06
C LEU A 80 -7.26 15.35 -14.22
N VAL A 81 -8.42 15.02 -14.79
CA VAL A 81 -9.52 15.97 -15.00
C VAL A 81 -10.48 15.88 -13.83
N TRP A 82 -10.34 16.81 -12.89
CA TRP A 82 -11.30 17.03 -11.82
C TRP A 82 -11.42 18.52 -11.54
N ASP A 83 -12.66 19.01 -11.50
CA ASP A 83 -12.95 20.44 -11.31
C ASP A 83 -13.06 20.81 -9.81
N ASN A 84 -13.19 19.80 -8.95
CA ASN A 84 -13.23 19.96 -7.49
C ASN A 84 -12.63 18.74 -6.79
N GLU A 85 -12.20 18.92 -5.53
CA GLU A 85 -11.58 17.87 -4.73
C GLU A 85 -12.51 16.66 -4.51
N GLN A 86 -13.83 16.89 -4.47
CA GLN A 86 -14.80 15.80 -4.32
C GLN A 86 -14.82 14.85 -5.52
N LYS A 87 -14.64 15.35 -6.75
CA LYS A 87 -14.54 14.54 -7.98
C LYS A 87 -13.22 13.77 -8.04
N ALA A 88 -12.15 14.34 -7.47
CA ALA A 88 -10.85 13.68 -7.35
C ALA A 88 -10.92 12.46 -6.41
N VAL A 89 -11.73 12.55 -5.35
CA VAL A 89 -11.86 11.49 -4.34
C VAL A 89 -13.02 10.53 -4.64
N LYS A 90 -14.27 11.01 -4.70
CA LYS A 90 -15.47 10.17 -4.74
C LYS A 90 -15.72 9.49 -6.09
N GLN A 91 -15.22 10.07 -7.19
CA GLN A 91 -15.39 9.51 -8.52
C GLN A 91 -14.10 8.86 -9.05
N ASN A 92 -13.11 8.62 -8.18
CA ASN A 92 -11.90 7.91 -8.57
C ASN A 92 -12.09 6.41 -8.36
N LEU A 93 -12.33 5.69 -9.46
CA LEU A 93 -12.53 4.24 -9.43
C LEU A 93 -11.28 3.48 -8.98
N ASN A 94 -10.10 4.08 -9.01
CA ASN A 94 -8.87 3.46 -8.52
C ASN A 94 -8.98 3.09 -7.04
N SER A 95 -9.61 3.96 -6.25
CA SER A 95 -9.85 3.68 -4.82
C SER A 95 -10.78 2.48 -4.64
N LEU A 96 -11.81 2.36 -5.47
CA LEU A 96 -12.71 1.21 -5.46
C LEU A 96 -11.97 -0.09 -5.82
N PHE A 97 -11.19 -0.09 -6.91
CA PHE A 97 -10.42 -1.25 -7.33
C PHE A 97 -9.37 -1.66 -6.30
N HIS A 98 -8.73 -0.68 -5.65
CA HIS A 98 -7.78 -0.90 -4.57
C HIS A 98 -8.44 -1.59 -3.37
N ILE A 99 -9.64 -1.15 -2.98
CA ILE A 99 -10.42 -1.79 -1.90
C ILE A 99 -10.82 -3.22 -2.27
N ILE A 100 -11.30 -3.45 -3.50
CA ILE A 100 -11.67 -4.79 -3.98
C ILE A 100 -10.46 -5.72 -3.93
N LEU A 101 -9.31 -5.29 -4.45
CA LEU A 101 -8.09 -6.09 -4.44
C LEU A 101 -7.62 -6.36 -2.99
N SER A 102 -7.64 -5.34 -2.14
CA SER A 102 -7.30 -5.47 -0.72
C SER A 102 -8.20 -6.49 -0.01
N THR A 103 -9.50 -6.52 -0.36
CA THR A 103 -10.46 -7.49 0.18
C THR A 103 -10.15 -8.92 -0.27
N VAL A 104 -9.79 -9.12 -1.54
CA VAL A 104 -9.35 -10.42 -2.06
C VAL A 104 -8.09 -10.89 -1.33
N ILE A 105 -7.14 -9.99 -1.11
CA ILE A 105 -5.90 -10.28 -0.39
C ILE A 105 -6.21 -10.70 1.05
N ILE A 106 -7.08 -9.98 1.77
CA ILE A 106 -7.54 -10.38 3.11
C ILE A 106 -8.12 -11.80 3.09
N GLY A 107 -9.01 -12.11 2.14
CA GLY A 107 -9.56 -13.45 1.97
C GLY A 107 -8.48 -14.52 1.72
N GLY A 108 -7.47 -14.20 0.90
CA GLY A 108 -6.32 -15.07 0.64
C GLY A 108 -5.49 -15.36 1.88
N ASN A 109 -5.26 -14.36 2.74
CA ASN A 109 -4.56 -14.55 4.02
C ASN A 109 -5.34 -15.50 4.93
N VAL A 110 -6.65 -15.26 5.10
CA VAL A 110 -7.51 -16.11 5.93
C VAL A 110 -7.52 -17.54 5.41
N PHE A 111 -7.67 -17.72 4.10
CA PHE A 111 -7.61 -19.03 3.47
C PHE A 111 -6.28 -19.74 3.74
N LEU A 112 -5.14 -19.03 3.57
CA LEU A 112 -3.82 -19.60 3.83
C LEU A 112 -3.68 -20.04 5.29
N VAL A 113 -4.06 -19.20 6.24
CA VAL A 113 -4.01 -19.50 7.69
C VAL A 113 -4.84 -20.74 8.03
N VAL A 114 -6.08 -20.81 7.52
CA VAL A 114 -6.98 -21.94 7.79
C VAL A 114 -6.50 -23.23 7.14
N LYS A 115 -5.93 -23.15 5.92
CA LYS A 115 -5.46 -24.32 5.17
C LYS A 115 -4.17 -24.88 5.72
N LEU A 116 -3.23 -24.03 6.14
CA LEU A 116 -1.90 -24.45 6.59
C LEU A 116 -1.94 -25.24 7.90
N LYS A 117 -2.92 -24.93 8.78
CA LYS A 117 -3.08 -25.53 10.13
C LYS A 117 -1.76 -25.65 10.91
N SER A 118 -0.86 -24.69 10.68
CA SER A 118 0.49 -24.71 11.26
C SER A 118 0.53 -23.89 12.55
N SER A 119 1.70 -23.88 13.19
CA SER A 119 1.92 -23.00 14.33
C SER A 119 1.79 -21.53 13.93
N LEU A 120 1.44 -20.70 14.91
CA LEU A 120 1.33 -19.25 14.75
C LEU A 120 2.63 -18.66 14.17
N PHE A 121 3.79 -19.01 14.74
CA PHE A 121 5.08 -18.47 14.32
C PHE A 121 5.45 -18.85 12.88
N VAL A 122 5.20 -20.10 12.48
CA VAL A 122 5.46 -20.54 11.10
C VAL A 122 4.56 -19.80 10.11
N THR A 123 3.28 -19.66 10.45
CA THR A 123 2.31 -19.00 9.57
C THR A 123 2.61 -17.51 9.44
N THR A 124 2.94 -16.82 10.54
CA THR A 124 3.34 -15.41 10.49
C THR A 124 4.66 -15.23 9.74
N GLY A 125 5.66 -16.08 9.98
CA GLY A 125 6.94 -16.04 9.27
C GLY A 125 6.78 -16.23 7.77
N LEU A 126 5.92 -17.17 7.35
CA LEU A 126 5.59 -17.38 5.94
C LEU A 126 4.92 -16.15 5.32
N LEU A 127 3.92 -15.57 5.99
CA LEU A 127 3.25 -14.37 5.49
C LEU A 127 4.22 -13.19 5.36
N VAL A 128 5.07 -12.96 6.36
CA VAL A 128 6.11 -11.92 6.31
C VAL A 128 7.03 -12.15 5.10
N ALA A 129 7.50 -13.38 4.89
CA ALA A 129 8.35 -13.72 3.75
C ALA A 129 7.65 -13.46 2.41
N ILE A 130 6.36 -13.85 2.29
CA ILE A 130 5.54 -13.59 1.09
C ILE A 130 5.42 -12.09 0.84
N TYR A 131 5.05 -11.30 1.85
CA TYR A 131 4.88 -9.85 1.66
C TYR A 131 6.19 -9.12 1.39
N LEU A 132 7.31 -9.55 1.95
CA LEU A 132 8.63 -9.00 1.63
C LEU A 132 9.00 -9.29 0.17
N CYS A 133 8.79 -10.53 -0.28
CA CYS A 133 9.04 -10.93 -1.66
C CYS A 133 8.16 -10.12 -2.64
N LEU A 134 6.86 -10.04 -2.37
CA LEU A 134 5.93 -9.26 -3.18
C LEU A 134 6.28 -7.76 -3.18
N SER A 135 6.62 -7.19 -2.02
CA SER A 135 7.04 -5.78 -1.93
C SER A 135 8.29 -5.51 -2.76
N TYR A 136 9.26 -6.43 -2.75
CA TYR A 136 10.46 -6.30 -3.58
C TYR A 136 10.14 -6.33 -5.08
N VAL A 137 9.25 -7.25 -5.50
CA VAL A 137 8.78 -7.33 -6.89
C VAL A 137 8.06 -6.04 -7.30
N LEU A 138 7.15 -5.54 -6.46
CA LEU A 138 6.42 -4.29 -6.72
C LEU A 138 7.35 -3.08 -6.76
N TYR A 139 8.34 -3.01 -5.87
CA TYR A 139 9.36 -1.96 -5.91
C TYR A 139 10.10 -1.97 -7.26
N LYS A 140 10.58 -3.14 -7.71
CA LYS A 140 11.24 -3.25 -9.03
C LYS A 140 10.31 -2.81 -10.16
N TYR A 141 9.06 -3.28 -10.14
CA TYR A 141 8.05 -2.91 -11.11
C TYR A 141 7.81 -1.38 -11.16
N LEU A 142 7.62 -0.74 -10.01
CA LEU A 142 7.43 0.71 -9.89
C LEU A 142 8.64 1.50 -10.38
N THR A 143 9.86 1.01 -10.13
CA THR A 143 11.08 1.72 -10.56
C THR A 143 11.36 1.60 -12.06
N ILE A 144 10.80 0.59 -12.74
CA ILE A 144 11.01 0.37 -14.17
C ILE A 144 9.78 0.89 -14.93
N LYS A 145 8.65 0.19 -14.82
CA LYS A 145 7.41 0.55 -15.52
C LYS A 145 6.71 1.76 -14.91
N GLY A 146 6.74 1.89 -13.58
CA GLY A 146 6.09 3.04 -12.94
C GLY A 146 6.71 4.36 -13.36
N VAL A 147 8.04 4.39 -13.54
CA VAL A 147 8.77 5.56 -14.05
C VAL A 147 8.43 5.87 -15.50
N GLU A 148 8.39 4.85 -16.36
CA GLU A 148 8.00 4.97 -17.78
C GLU A 148 6.56 5.50 -17.93
N VAL A 149 5.61 4.94 -17.16
CA VAL A 149 4.23 5.44 -17.17
C VAL A 149 4.19 6.88 -16.68
N TYR A 150 4.88 7.19 -15.58
CA TYR A 150 4.88 8.54 -14.99
C TYR A 150 5.42 9.62 -15.93
N SER A 151 6.44 9.31 -16.75
CA SER A 151 6.97 10.26 -17.73
C SER A 151 5.96 10.58 -18.84
N ASN A 152 5.18 9.59 -19.25
CA ASN A 152 4.26 9.68 -20.37
C ASN A 152 2.89 10.30 -19.99
N ILE A 153 2.62 10.50 -18.69
CA ILE A 153 1.38 11.14 -18.25
C ILE A 153 1.35 12.60 -18.73
N GLY A 154 0.33 12.96 -19.52
CA GLY A 154 0.11 14.31 -20.04
C GLY A 154 0.95 14.70 -21.26
N GLU A 155 1.54 13.71 -21.94
CA GLU A 155 1.79 13.79 -23.40
C GLU A 155 0.52 13.43 -24.17
#